data_AF-A0A4Q9MTP2-F1
#
_entry.id   AF-A0A4Q9MTP2-F1
#
_cell.length_a   1.000
_cell.length_b   1.000
_cell.length_c   1.000
_cell.angle_alpha   90.00
_cell.angle_beta   90.00
_cell.angle_gamma   90.00
#
_symmetry.space_group_name_H-M   'P 1'
#
loop_
_entity.id
_entity.type
_entity.pdbx_description
1 polymer ?
#
loop_
_entity_poly.entity_id
_entity_poly.type
_entity_poly.pdbx_seq_one_letter_code
_entity_poly.pdbx_strand_id
1 'polypeptide(L)' 'HSVGAVYITFNNLHRSVRYLQRNVHLLMVIPGPHEPSLEQLNHMLEPAVQELKIIYSGVFHHRGRRPACPCRP' A
#
# COMPACT_ATOMS: atom_id res chain seq x y z
N HIS A 1 -19.28 -9.24 6.72
CA HIS A 1 -17.97 -9.22 6.05
C HIS A 1 -17.27 -7.91 6.40
N SER A 2 -16.07 -7.97 6.96
CA SER A 2 -15.23 -6.80 7.21
C SER A 2 -14.16 -6.71 6.12
N VAL A 3 -13.74 -5.50 5.76
CA VAL A 3 -12.62 -5.26 4.84
C VAL A 3 -11.80 -4.13 5.44
N GLY A 4 -10.51 -4.39 5.67
CA GLY A 4 -9.56 -3.37 6.06
C GLY A 4 -8.90 -2.74 4.84
N ALA A 5 -8.34 -1.56 5.01
CA ALA A 5 -7.56 -0.89 3.97
C ALA A 5 -6.46 -0.04 4.59
N VAL A 6 -5.33 0.07 3.89
CA VAL A 6 -4.23 0.95 4.25
C VAL A 6 -4.17 2.10 3.25
N TYR A 7 -4.24 3.32 3.76
CA TYR A 7 -4.22 4.54 2.96
C TYR A 7 -2.94 5.34 3.23
N ILE A 8 -2.38 5.93 2.18
CA ILE A 8 -1.22 6.83 2.25
C ILE A 8 -1.67 8.25 1.90
N THR A 9 -1.12 9.22 2.63
CA THR A 9 -1.27 10.65 2.34
C THR A 9 0.08 11.33 2.35
N PHE A 10 0.24 12.38 1.54
CA PHE A 10 1.48 13.15 1.51
C PHE A 10 1.48 14.27 2.55
N ASN A 11 2.41 14.20 3.50
CA ASN A 11 2.54 15.22 4.55
C ASN A 11 3.05 16.57 4.07
N ASN A 12 3.69 16.61 2.89
CA ASN A 12 4.17 17.85 2.27
C ASN A 12 3.03 18.77 1.78
N LEU A 13 1.81 18.24 1.64
CA LEU A 13 0.64 19.05 1.28
C LEU A 13 0.16 19.90 2.47
N HIS A 14 -0.48 21.02 2.18
CA HIS A 14 -1.12 21.85 3.22
C HIS A 14 -2.16 21.04 4.00
N ARG A 15 -2.24 21.23 5.32
CA ARG A 15 -3.07 20.40 6.21
C ARG A 15 -4.53 20.32 5.76
N SER A 16 -5.08 21.41 5.21
CA SER A 16 -6.46 21.47 4.73
C SER A 16 -6.75 20.56 3.53
N VAL A 17 -5.73 20.13 2.78
CA VAL A 17 -5.92 19.35 1.56
C VAL A 17 -5.43 17.90 1.67
N ARG A 18 -4.69 17.51 2.71
CA ARG A 18 -4.05 16.18 2.84
C ARG A 18 -5.04 15.02 2.72
N TYR A 19 -6.22 15.16 3.32
CA TYR A 19 -7.24 14.12 3.40
C TYR A 19 -8.36 14.28 2.38
N LEU A 20 -8.21 15.18 1.40
CA LEU A 20 -9.14 15.22 0.27
C LEU A 20 -8.99 13.91 -0.50
N GLN A 21 -10.11 13.35 -0.98
CA GLN A 21 -10.15 12.08 -1.70
C GLN A 21 -9.12 12.00 -2.85
N ARG A 22 -8.82 13.12 -3.52
CA ARG A 22 -7.82 13.20 -4.59
C ARG A 22 -6.37 13.00 -4.14
N ASN A 23 -6.07 13.21 -2.85
CA ASN A 23 -4.74 13.20 -2.25
C ASN A 23 -4.50 11.99 -1.34
N VAL A 24 -5.51 11.14 -1.16
CA VAL A 24 -5.45 9.90 -0.40
C VAL A 24 -5.30 8.75 -1.39
N HIS A 25 -4.24 7.96 -1.25
CA HIS A 25 -3.96 6.83 -2.12
C HIS A 25 -4.16 5.51 -1.38
N LEU A 26 -4.87 4.58 -2.01
CA LEU A 26 -5.03 3.22 -1.49
C LEU A 26 -3.76 2.41 -1.75
N LEU A 27 -3.11 1.96 -0.69
CA LEU A 27 -1.90 1.13 -0.76
C LEU A 27 -2.25 -0.35 -0.88
N MET A 28 -3.10 -0.84 0.02
CA MET A 28 -3.51 -2.24 0.07
C MET A 28 -4.90 -2.40 0.67
N VAL A 29 -5.57 -3.48 0.30
CA VAL A 29 -6.85 -3.92 0.85
C VAL A 29 -6.59 -5.19 1.67
N ILE A 30 -7.06 -5.21 2.91
CA ILE A 30 -6.97 -6.35 3.82
C ILE A 30 -8.30 -7.10 3.75
N PRO A 31 -8.34 -8.29 3.12
CA PRO A 31 -9.57 -9.06 3.04
C PRO A 31 -9.96 -9.60 4.43
N GLY A 32 -11.24 -9.48 4.80
CA GLY A 32 -11.79 -10.22 5.94
C GLY A 32 -12.18 -11.66 5.57
N PRO A 33 -12.65 -12.47 6.52
CA PRO A 33 -13.42 -12.07 7.71
C PRO A 33 -12.62 -11.93 9.02
N HIS A 34 -11.42 -12.50 9.11
CA HIS A 34 -10.58 -12.45 10.31
C HIS A 34 -9.46 -11.42 10.12
N GLU A 35 -9.07 -10.77 11.21
CA GLU A 35 -7.92 -9.87 11.16
C GLU A 35 -6.63 -10.68 10.93
N PRO A 36 -5.75 -10.23 10.02
CA PRO A 36 -4.48 -10.90 9.78
C PRO A 36 -3.62 -10.84 11.06
N SER A 37 -2.84 -11.90 11.30
CA SER A 37 -1.83 -11.87 12.35
C SER A 37 -0.75 -10.82 12.06
N LEU A 38 0.04 -10.43 13.06
CA LEU A 38 1.14 -9.46 12.89
C LEU A 38 2.11 -9.90 11.78
N GLU A 39 2.48 -11.18 11.74
CA GLU A 39 3.37 -11.73 10.72
C GLU A 39 2.75 -11.66 9.31
N GLN A 40 1.46 -11.98 9.19
CA GLN A 40 0.74 -11.86 7.92
C GLN A 40 0.65 -10.40 7.46
N LEU A 41 0.37 -9.48 8.39
CA LEU A 41 0.32 -8.05 8.11
C LEU A 41 1.68 -7.52 7.66
N ASN A 42 2.76 -7.90 8.35
CA ASN A 42 4.13 -7.54 8.00
C ASN A 42 4.49 -8.04 6.60
N HIS A 43 4.15 -9.29 6.28
CA HIS A 43 4.40 -9.86 4.96
C HIS A 43 3.61 -9.14 3.85
N MET A 44 2.36 -8.75 4.12
CA MET A 44 1.57 -7.96 3.18
C MET A 44 2.13 -6.55 2.94
N LEU A 45 2.70 -5.92 3.98
CA LEU A 45 3.28 -4.58 3.91
C LEU A 45 4.70 -4.55 3.33
N GLU A 46 5.44 -5.65 3.43
CA GLU A 46 6.82 -5.79 2.96
C GLU A 46 7.07 -5.23 1.55
N PRO A 47 6.30 -5.60 0.50
CA PRO A 47 6.53 -5.06 -0.84
C PRO A 47 6.34 -3.54 -0.88
N ALA A 48 5.33 -3.00 -0.19
CA ALA A 48 5.11 -1.56 -0.15
C ALA A 48 6.27 -0.83 0.54
N VAL A 49 6.81 -1.38 1.62
CA VAL A 49 7.97 -0.80 2.33
C VAL A 49 9.22 -0.83 1.45
N GLN A 50 9.46 -1.92 0.72
CA GLN A 50 10.59 -2.03 -0.21
C GLN A 50 10.50 -0.96 -1.30
N GLU A 51 9.32 -0.78 -1.90
CA GLU A 51 9.10 0.25 -2.91
C GLU A 51 9.28 1.67 -2.37
N LEU A 52 8.75 1.95 -1.18
CA LEU A 52 8.92 3.25 -0.54
C LEU A 52 10.40 3.55 -0.22
N LYS A 53 11.19 2.53 0.14
CA LYS A 53 12.64 2.68 0.36
C LYS A 53 13.39 3.03 -0.94
N ILE A 54 13.01 2.42 -2.07
CA ILE A 54 13.60 2.72 -3.39
C ILE A 54 13.26 4.15 -3.81
N ILE A 55 12.01 4.58 -3.62
CA ILE A 55 11.60 5.96 -3.91
C ILE A 55 12.36 6.94 -3.01
N TYR A 56 12.54 6.60 -1.73
CA TYR A 56 13.26 7.43 -0.78
C TYR A 56 14.76 7.58 -1.12
N SER A 57 15.39 6.57 -1.71
CA SER A 57 16.78 6.67 -2.15
C SER A 57 16.99 7.52 -3.41
N GLY A 58 15.91 8.10 -3.97
CA GLY A 58 15.97 9.00 -5.13
C GLY A 58 16.05 8.27 -6.47
N VAL A 59 15.83 6.95 -6.49
CA VAL A 59 15.85 6.16 -7.72
C VAL A 59 14.46 6.18 -8.36
N PHE A 60 14.40 6.45 -9.66
CA PHE A 60 13.15 6.30 -10.42
C PHE A 60 12.77 4.82 -10.46
N HIS A 61 11.70 4.45 -9.76
CA HIS A 61 11.15 3.11 -9.85
C HIS A 61 10.48 2.93 -11.23
N HIS A 62 11.19 2.29 -12.16
CA HIS A 62 10.66 1.91 -13.47
C HIS A 62 9.65 0.77 -13.26
N ARG A 63 8.35 1.05 -13.43
CA ARG A 63 7.30 0.02 -13.30
C ARG A 63 7.51 -1.08 -14.34
N GLY A 64 8.20 -2.15 -13.96
CA GLY A 64 8.38 -3.36 -14.76
C GLY A 64 7.59 -4.51 -14.16
N ARG A 65 6.37 -4.72 -14.65
CA ARG A 65 5.51 -5.91 -14.48
C ARG A 65 5.26 -6.38 -13.04
N ARG A 66 4.03 -6.17 -12.55
CA ARG A 66 3.48 -7.06 -11.52
C ARG A 66 3.65 -8.51 -12.00
N PRO A 67 4.25 -9.44 -11.24
CA PRO A 67 3.97 -10.83 -11.49
C PRO A 67 2.46 -10.99 -11.36
N ALA A 68 1.80 -11.44 -12.43
CA ALA A 68 0.40 -11.79 -12.34
C ALA A 68 0.27 -12.76 -11.17
N CYS A 69 -0.57 -12.43 -10.19
CA CYS A 69 -0.98 -13.40 -9.19
C CYS A 69 -1.42 -14.65 -9.97
N PRO A 70 -0.84 -15.83 -9.74
CA PRO A 70 -1.36 -17.03 -10.35
C PRO A 70 -2.71 -17.26 -9.68
N CYS A 71 -3.79 -16.86 -10.35
CA CYS A 71 -5.12 -17.38 -10.04
C CYS A 71 -5.01 -18.90 -10.21
N ARG A 72 -4.86 -19.60 -9.09
CA ARG A 72 -4.77 -21.06 -9.05
C ARG A 72 -6.14 -21.62 -9.47
N PRO A 73 -6.18 -22.68 -10.30
CA PRO A 73 -7.42 -23.25 -10.83
C PRO A 73 -8.37 -23.75 -9.75
#